data_AF-A0A4Q3SI23-F1
#
_entry.id   AF-A0A4Q3SI23-F1
#
_cell.length_a   1.000
_cell.length_b   1.000
_cell.length_c   1.000
_cell.angle_alpha   90.00
_cell.angle_beta   90.00
_cell.angle_gamma   90.00
#
_symmetry.space_group_name_H-M   'P 1'
#
loop_
_entity.id
_entity.type
_entity.pdbx_description
1 polymer ?
#
loop_
_entity_poly.entity_id
_entity_poly.type
_entity_poly.pdbx_seq_one_letter_code
_entity_poly.pdbx_strand_id
1 'polypeptide(L)'
;TSDPEYYKWTQWIFMQLFNSWYNLETDRAEDITTLIEKFNASGSADVKAVCDEEVISFLPSDWATMTEEQKQVELLKYRLTYLRESTVNWCAALGTVLANDEVKDGYSERGGHPVEQKKMMQWSMRISAYAERLLQGLNTIDWPEPVKEMQRNWIGKSVGASVRFAIENVPVGLPEYIEVFTTRVDTIFGVSYLVLAPEHELVAALTTPEQQEAISNYITQTKKKSELDRMADTKTVSGAFTGSYVINPVDGTRIELWIADYVLAGYGTGAVMGVPSGDQRDWLFATHFGLPIIQILDGQKDIDQQADPTKEGVYINSGFVNGLTYKEAITVLNAWLEQNGVGKAKINYRMRDAIFGRQRYWGEPIPVYFKDGLPYLVKEEELPLVLPEIDKYLPTETGEPPLGRAEDWSYQDQYEYELSTMPGWAGSSWYWYRYMDAQNSSEFASKEAVEYWKDVDLYIGGSEHATGHLLYSRFWNKFLKDLGHVQEEEPFKKLINQGMIQGRSNFVYRVVDEAGRGTNTLVSQGLRKDYKTSALHVDVNIVENEILNID
;
A
#
# COMPACT_ATOMS: atom_id res chain seq x y z
N THR A 1 19.66 -2.21 15.29
CA THR A 1 18.28 -1.72 15.44
C THR A 1 17.80 -1.81 16.87
N SER A 2 18.02 -2.89 17.63
CA SER A 2 17.55 -3.01 19.03
C SER A 2 18.37 -2.26 20.08
N ASP A 3 19.43 -1.56 19.70
CA ASP A 3 20.28 -0.77 20.60
C ASP A 3 19.66 0.62 20.80
N PRO A 4 19.37 1.09 22.03
CA PRO A 4 18.84 2.42 22.30
C PRO A 4 19.66 3.56 21.70
N GLU A 5 20.99 3.45 21.67
CA GLU A 5 21.83 4.50 21.07
C GLU A 5 21.66 4.58 19.55
N TYR A 6 21.33 3.45 18.92
CA TYR A 6 21.00 3.39 17.50
C TYR A 6 19.59 3.91 17.22
N TYR A 7 18.58 3.33 17.88
CA TYR A 7 17.19 3.67 17.56
C TYR A 7 16.76 5.04 18.06
N LYS A 8 17.51 5.68 18.97
CA LYS A 8 17.38 7.12 19.25
C LYS A 8 17.28 7.92 17.94
N TRP A 9 18.12 7.59 16.97
CA TRP A 9 18.17 8.30 15.70
C TRP A 9 17.07 7.88 14.74
N THR A 10 16.60 6.63 14.78
CA THR A 10 15.38 6.27 14.04
C THR A 10 14.15 7.00 14.62
N GLN A 11 14.05 7.11 15.95
CA GLN A 11 13.01 7.89 16.64
C GLN A 11 13.08 9.36 16.24
N TRP A 12 14.28 9.93 16.19
CA TRP A 12 14.50 11.28 15.70
C TRP A 12 14.05 11.45 14.23
N ILE A 13 14.41 10.53 13.32
CA ILE A 13 13.95 10.58 11.92
C ILE A 13 12.41 10.48 11.84
N PHE A 14 11.79 9.65 12.67
CA PHE A 14 10.33 9.60 12.78
C PHE A 14 9.75 10.95 13.21
N MET A 15 10.34 11.63 14.20
CA MET A 15 9.92 12.97 14.60
C MET A 15 10.01 13.96 13.44
N GLN A 16 11.08 13.90 12.64
CA GLN A 16 11.21 14.74 11.45
C GLN A 16 10.10 14.45 10.43
N LEU A 17 9.81 13.19 10.15
CA LEU A 17 8.72 12.78 9.26
C LEU A 17 7.36 13.26 9.79
N PHE A 18 7.12 13.13 11.10
CA PHE A 18 5.88 13.59 11.73
C PHE A 18 5.74 15.10 11.64
N ASN A 19 6.82 15.85 11.83
CA ASN A 19 6.85 17.31 11.69
C ASN A 19 7.03 17.80 10.26
N SER A 20 6.81 16.95 9.24
CA SER A 20 6.91 17.35 7.84
C SER A 20 5.62 17.10 7.07
N TRP A 21 5.39 17.92 6.06
CA TRP A 21 4.35 17.74 5.03
C TRP A 21 5.00 17.72 3.65
N TYR A 22 4.32 17.23 2.61
CA TYR A 22 4.84 17.25 1.25
C TYR A 22 4.24 18.40 0.44
N ASN A 23 5.08 19.35 0.06
CA ASN A 23 4.69 20.52 -0.73
C ASN A 23 4.80 20.21 -2.23
N LEU A 24 3.67 20.21 -2.93
CA LEU A 24 3.61 19.92 -4.37
C LEU A 24 4.18 21.07 -5.24
N GLU A 25 4.33 22.28 -4.70
CA GLU A 25 4.89 23.42 -5.43
C GLU A 25 6.41 23.36 -5.49
N THR A 26 7.04 22.92 -4.40
CA THR A 26 8.50 22.78 -4.29
C THR A 26 8.98 21.34 -4.52
N ASP A 27 8.04 20.40 -4.68
CA ASP A 27 8.25 18.96 -4.89
C ASP A 27 9.18 18.32 -3.84
N ARG A 28 8.95 18.66 -2.57
CA ARG A 28 9.77 18.20 -1.43
C ARG A 28 9.00 18.17 -0.11
N ALA A 29 9.53 17.43 0.86
CA ALA A 29 9.14 17.60 2.26
C ALA A 29 9.57 18.98 2.79
N GLU A 30 8.69 19.60 3.57
CA GLU A 30 8.95 20.84 4.29
C GLU A 30 8.44 20.70 5.73
N ASP A 31 9.04 21.45 6.66
CA ASP A 31 8.61 21.48 8.05
C ASP A 31 7.14 21.96 8.15
N ILE A 32 6.35 21.34 9.01
CA ILE A 32 4.92 21.61 9.19
C ILE A 32 4.63 23.07 9.57
N THR A 33 5.60 23.78 10.16
CA THR A 33 5.49 25.22 10.46
C THR A 33 5.29 26.04 9.18
N THR A 34 5.90 25.66 8.07
CA THR A 34 5.71 26.35 6.77
C THR A 34 4.29 26.18 6.23
N LEU A 35 3.63 25.06 6.53
CA LEU A 35 2.21 24.87 6.22
C LEU A 35 1.33 25.76 7.11
N ILE A 36 1.65 25.83 8.40
CA ILE A 36 0.94 26.70 9.36
C ILE A 36 1.05 28.17 8.93
N GLU A 37 2.22 28.61 8.47
CA GLU A 37 2.42 29.95 7.89
C GLU A 37 1.52 30.20 6.68
N LYS A 38 1.41 29.21 5.77
CA LYS A 38 0.47 29.27 4.63
C LYS A 38 -0.99 29.37 5.09
N PHE A 39 -1.41 28.55 6.06
CA PHE A 39 -2.77 28.63 6.62
C PHE A 39 -3.06 29.98 7.26
N ASN A 40 -2.10 30.55 7.99
CA ASN A 40 -2.22 31.89 8.56
C ASN A 40 -2.31 32.99 7.50
N ALA A 41 -1.67 32.83 6.35
CA ALA A 41 -1.62 33.85 5.30
C ALA A 41 -2.83 33.79 4.34
N SER A 42 -3.19 32.59 3.89
CA SER A 42 -4.17 32.39 2.79
C SER A 42 -5.27 31.37 3.11
N GLY A 43 -5.27 30.76 4.29
CA GLY A 43 -6.15 29.63 4.59
C GLY A 43 -5.75 28.39 3.76
N SER A 44 -6.69 27.47 3.53
CA SER A 44 -6.39 26.21 2.82
C SER A 44 -6.57 26.27 1.29
N ALA A 45 -7.11 27.38 0.74
CA ALA A 45 -7.48 27.45 -0.68
C ALA A 45 -6.29 27.27 -1.65
N ASP A 46 -5.13 27.88 -1.35
CA ASP A 46 -3.95 27.87 -2.22
C ASP A 46 -2.90 26.80 -1.80
N VAL A 47 -3.23 25.97 -0.81
CA VAL A 47 -2.30 24.95 -0.31
C VAL A 47 -2.29 23.76 -1.26
N LYS A 48 -1.17 23.59 -1.98
CA LYS A 48 -0.92 22.41 -2.81
C LYS A 48 -0.07 21.42 -2.03
N ALA A 49 -0.73 20.54 -1.31
CA ALA A 49 -0.12 19.51 -0.48
C ALA A 49 -0.54 18.11 -0.93
N VAL A 50 0.28 17.11 -0.65
CA VAL A 50 -0.22 15.74 -0.51
C VAL A 50 -0.86 15.62 0.87
N CYS A 51 -2.14 15.25 0.92
CA CYS A 51 -2.91 15.15 2.15
C CYS A 51 -3.97 14.03 2.05
N ASP A 52 -4.72 13.81 3.13
CA ASP A 52 -5.92 12.97 3.10
C ASP A 52 -7.03 13.57 2.22
N GLU A 53 -8.01 12.74 1.83
CA GLU A 53 -9.12 13.16 0.96
C GLU A 53 -10.11 14.10 1.69
N GLU A 54 -10.23 13.98 3.01
CA GLU A 54 -11.19 14.70 3.85
C GLU A 54 -10.62 15.97 4.53
N VAL A 55 -9.89 16.79 3.78
CA VAL A 55 -9.44 18.11 4.28
C VAL A 55 -10.54 19.16 4.22
N ILE A 56 -10.54 20.10 5.16
CA ILE A 56 -11.54 21.17 5.18
C ILE A 56 -11.05 22.44 4.49
N SER A 57 -11.98 23.12 3.82
CA SER A 57 -11.74 24.46 3.29
C SER A 57 -12.00 25.52 4.36
N PHE A 58 -11.05 26.43 4.57
CA PHE A 58 -11.16 27.48 5.59
C PHE A 58 -10.37 28.73 5.19
N LEU A 59 -10.83 29.89 5.67
CA LEU A 59 -10.13 31.16 5.55
C LEU A 59 -9.10 31.35 6.68
N PRO A 60 -8.13 32.27 6.55
CA PRO A 60 -7.22 32.63 7.64
C PRO A 60 -7.93 33.00 8.95
N SER A 61 -9.08 33.68 8.86
CA SER A 61 -9.89 34.06 10.02
C SER A 61 -10.44 32.85 10.76
N ASP A 62 -10.86 31.82 10.03
CA ASP A 62 -11.42 30.60 10.62
C ASP A 62 -10.30 29.86 11.34
N TRP A 63 -9.15 29.67 10.68
CA TRP A 63 -7.96 29.06 11.26
C TRP A 63 -7.49 29.77 12.54
N ALA A 64 -7.50 31.10 12.56
CA ALA A 64 -7.13 31.87 13.74
C ALA A 64 -8.04 31.61 14.95
N THR A 65 -9.32 31.29 14.71
CA THR A 65 -10.32 31.01 15.76
C THR A 65 -10.42 29.54 16.17
N MET A 66 -9.82 28.62 15.41
CA MET A 66 -9.81 27.19 15.74
C MET A 66 -9.06 26.94 17.05
N THR A 67 -9.57 25.99 17.84
CA THR A 67 -8.87 25.49 19.03
C THR A 67 -7.60 24.75 18.63
N GLU A 68 -6.70 24.51 19.59
CA GLU A 68 -5.48 23.75 19.33
C GLU A 68 -5.79 22.32 18.86
N GLU A 69 -6.83 21.70 19.43
CA GLU A 69 -7.27 20.36 19.02
C GLU A 69 -7.78 20.37 17.58
N GLN A 70 -8.57 21.38 17.18
CA GLN A 70 -9.07 21.51 15.82
C GLN A 70 -7.94 21.71 14.81
N LYS A 71 -6.95 22.54 15.16
CA LYS A 71 -5.75 22.74 14.33
C LYS A 71 -4.95 21.45 14.20
N GLN A 72 -4.73 20.73 15.29
CA GLN A 72 -3.98 19.48 15.29
C GLN A 72 -4.68 18.39 14.46
N VAL A 73 -6.00 18.25 14.58
CA VAL A 73 -6.81 17.34 13.75
C VAL A 73 -6.59 17.62 12.27
N GLU A 74 -6.61 18.90 11.88
CA GLU A 74 -6.42 19.26 10.48
C GLU A 74 -4.96 19.04 10.03
N LEU A 75 -3.97 19.44 10.83
CA LEU A 75 -2.55 19.26 10.49
C LEU A 75 -2.18 17.79 10.29
N LEU A 76 -2.76 16.86 11.08
CA LEU A 76 -2.50 15.43 10.94
C LEU A 76 -2.80 14.90 9.53
N LYS A 77 -3.75 15.50 8.82
CA LYS A 77 -4.12 15.13 7.45
C LYS A 77 -3.05 15.51 6.42
N TYR A 78 -2.10 16.36 6.77
CA TYR A 78 -1.01 16.84 5.88
C TYR A 78 0.36 16.24 6.24
N ARG A 79 0.50 15.65 7.43
CA ARG A 79 1.78 15.09 7.89
C ARG A 79 2.19 13.86 7.10
N LEU A 80 3.51 13.66 6.91
CA LEU A 80 4.07 12.51 6.20
C LEU A 80 3.96 11.19 6.98
N THR A 81 3.86 11.25 8.31
CA THR A 81 3.46 10.11 9.15
C THR A 81 2.16 10.43 9.86
N TYR A 82 1.21 9.51 9.75
CA TYR A 82 -0.16 9.75 10.20
C TYR A 82 -0.83 8.43 10.61
N LEU A 83 -1.89 8.55 11.41
CA LEU A 83 -2.76 7.45 11.79
C LEU A 83 -3.92 7.36 10.80
N ARG A 84 -4.21 6.16 10.32
CA ARG A 84 -5.38 5.88 9.46
C ARG A 84 -5.97 4.52 9.76
N GLU A 85 -7.29 4.41 9.67
CA GLU A 85 -7.93 3.10 9.63
C GLU A 85 -7.55 2.44 8.31
N SER A 86 -6.93 1.27 8.37
CA SER A 86 -6.53 0.53 7.19
C SER A 86 -7.01 -0.91 7.28
N THR A 87 -7.38 -1.46 6.13
CA THR A 87 -7.45 -2.90 5.98
C THR A 87 -6.02 -3.43 5.94
N VAL A 88 -5.64 -4.16 6.97
CA VAL A 88 -4.30 -4.66 7.18
C VAL A 88 -4.25 -6.17 7.06
N ASN A 89 -3.11 -6.66 6.59
CA ASN A 89 -2.78 -8.08 6.60
C ASN A 89 -2.47 -8.49 8.04
N TRP A 90 -3.37 -9.23 8.67
CA TRP A 90 -3.24 -9.74 10.02
C TRP A 90 -2.87 -11.21 10.00
N CYS A 91 -1.83 -11.59 10.74
CA CYS A 91 -1.47 -12.99 10.93
C CYS A 91 -1.72 -13.39 12.38
N ALA A 92 -2.80 -14.15 12.63
CA ALA A 92 -3.18 -14.54 13.99
C ALA A 92 -2.12 -15.40 14.71
N ALA A 93 -1.45 -16.30 13.98
CA ALA A 93 -0.37 -17.13 14.52
C ALA A 93 0.84 -16.30 14.96
N LEU A 94 1.09 -15.20 14.26
CA LEU A 94 2.12 -14.24 14.60
C LEU A 94 1.63 -13.19 15.60
N GLY A 95 0.33 -12.89 15.67
CA GLY A 95 -0.23 -11.84 16.53
C GLY A 95 0.20 -10.43 16.14
N THR A 96 0.40 -10.16 14.85
CA THR A 96 0.82 -8.83 14.35
C THR A 96 0.28 -8.56 12.95
N VAL A 97 0.21 -7.28 12.59
CA VAL A 97 0.11 -6.82 11.20
C VAL A 97 1.40 -7.09 10.44
N LEU A 98 1.23 -7.38 9.15
CA LEU A 98 2.27 -7.55 8.13
C LEU A 98 2.11 -6.46 7.05
N ALA A 99 3.21 -5.93 6.53
CA ALA A 99 3.18 -5.10 5.33
C ALA A 99 2.87 -5.95 4.08
N ASN A 100 2.53 -5.30 2.96
CA ASN A 100 2.19 -6.00 1.72
C ASN A 100 3.34 -6.85 1.18
N ASP A 101 4.59 -6.44 1.39
CA ASP A 101 5.80 -7.18 1.02
C ASP A 101 6.12 -8.35 1.97
N GLU A 102 5.49 -8.40 3.15
CA GLU A 102 5.65 -9.49 4.13
C GLU A 102 4.60 -10.61 3.94
N VAL A 103 3.74 -10.51 2.91
CA VAL A 103 2.72 -11.49 2.55
C VAL A 103 3.03 -12.06 1.19
N LYS A 104 3.15 -13.39 1.10
CA LYS A 104 3.40 -14.13 -0.13
C LYS A 104 2.32 -15.17 -0.34
N ASP A 105 1.59 -15.05 -1.44
CA ASP A 105 0.52 -15.97 -1.84
C ASP A 105 -0.56 -16.17 -0.75
N GLY A 106 -0.87 -15.12 0.03
CA GLY A 106 -1.85 -15.17 1.13
C GLY A 106 -1.32 -15.74 2.45
N TYR A 107 -0.02 -16.02 2.53
CA TYR A 107 0.65 -16.50 3.74
C TYR A 107 1.74 -15.52 4.19
N SER A 108 2.05 -15.54 5.48
CA SER A 108 3.15 -14.75 6.02
C SER A 108 4.49 -15.23 5.45
N GLU A 109 5.32 -14.32 4.95
CA GLU A 109 6.68 -14.65 4.45
C GLU A 109 7.46 -15.43 5.52
N ARG A 110 7.33 -15.00 6.78
CA ARG A 110 7.89 -15.67 7.95
C ARG A 110 6.87 -16.63 8.54
N GLY A 111 7.20 -17.91 8.58
CA GLY A 111 6.40 -18.95 9.22
C GLY A 111 5.31 -19.58 8.36
N GLY A 112 4.95 -18.99 7.21
CA GLY A 112 4.00 -19.58 6.26
C GLY A 112 2.59 -19.73 6.83
N HIS A 113 2.15 -18.79 7.68
CA HIS A 113 0.85 -18.84 8.34
C HIS A 113 -0.22 -18.11 7.51
N PRO A 114 -1.49 -18.56 7.54
CA PRO A 114 -2.58 -17.84 6.88
C PRO A 114 -2.65 -16.38 7.34
N VAL A 115 -2.89 -15.50 6.39
CA VAL A 115 -3.10 -14.06 6.62
C VAL A 115 -4.56 -13.73 6.31
N GLU A 116 -5.19 -13.01 7.23
CA GLU A 116 -6.54 -12.47 7.05
C GLU A 116 -6.51 -10.95 6.96
N GLN A 117 -7.53 -10.35 6.36
CA GLN A 117 -7.66 -8.90 6.32
C GLN A 117 -8.52 -8.41 7.48
N LYS A 118 -7.99 -7.45 8.27
CA LYS A 118 -8.70 -6.83 9.40
C LYS A 118 -8.66 -5.31 9.26
N LYS A 119 -9.74 -4.61 9.63
CA LYS A 119 -9.70 -3.15 9.80
C LYS A 119 -9.08 -2.79 11.14
N MET A 120 -8.08 -1.92 11.14
CA MET A 120 -7.42 -1.45 12.35
C MET A 120 -6.77 -0.08 12.12
N MET A 121 -6.75 0.76 13.14
CA MET A 121 -5.93 1.97 13.16
C MET A 121 -4.45 1.61 13.15
N GLN A 122 -3.70 2.17 12.21
CA GLN A 122 -2.24 1.98 12.11
C GLN A 122 -1.54 3.29 11.78
N TRP A 123 -0.28 3.37 12.21
CA TRP A 123 0.67 4.33 11.68
C TRP A 123 1.01 4.00 10.23
N SER A 124 1.03 5.04 9.40
CA SER A 124 1.36 4.97 7.98
C SER A 124 2.34 6.07 7.59
N MET A 125 3.21 5.79 6.62
CA MET A 125 4.12 6.76 6.00
C MET A 125 3.68 7.08 4.57
N ARG A 126 3.52 8.38 4.25
CA ARG A 126 3.16 8.92 2.92
C ARG A 126 4.28 8.78 1.88
N ILE A 127 4.79 7.58 1.69
CA ILE A 127 5.77 7.26 0.65
C ILE A 127 5.19 7.50 -0.77
N SER A 128 3.87 7.43 -0.93
CA SER A 128 3.21 7.74 -2.20
C SER A 128 3.44 9.19 -2.66
N ALA A 129 3.69 10.13 -1.73
CA ALA A 129 4.06 11.50 -2.06
C ALA A 129 5.37 11.58 -2.88
N TYR A 130 6.25 10.59 -2.71
CA TYR A 130 7.53 10.48 -3.40
C TYR A 130 7.48 9.59 -4.65
N ALA A 131 6.31 9.07 -5.03
CA ALA A 131 6.19 8.05 -6.08
C ALA A 131 6.85 8.47 -7.41
N GLU A 132 6.64 9.71 -7.85
CA GLU A 132 7.24 10.23 -9.08
C GLU A 132 8.76 10.33 -8.98
N ARG A 133 9.27 10.91 -7.89
CA ARG A 133 10.72 11.04 -7.65
C ARG A 133 11.40 9.68 -7.51
N LEU A 134 10.73 8.72 -6.88
CA LEU A 134 11.18 7.33 -6.79
C LEU A 134 11.22 6.67 -8.17
N LEU A 135 10.30 6.95 -9.08
CA LEU A 135 10.38 6.46 -10.46
C LEU A 135 11.51 7.11 -11.25
N GLN A 136 11.61 8.44 -11.18
CA GLN A 136 12.61 9.20 -11.93
C GLN A 136 14.03 8.84 -11.52
N GLY A 137 14.27 8.61 -10.23
CA GLY A 137 15.57 8.17 -9.71
C GLY A 137 16.07 6.82 -10.24
N LEU A 138 15.18 5.93 -10.70
CA LEU A 138 15.60 4.66 -11.34
C LEU A 138 16.37 4.90 -12.66
N ASN A 139 16.20 6.07 -13.27
CA ASN A 139 16.87 6.42 -14.52
C ASN A 139 18.33 6.89 -14.31
N THR A 140 18.71 7.24 -13.08
CA THR A 140 20.04 7.82 -12.78
C THR A 140 20.99 6.85 -12.07
N ILE A 141 20.48 5.76 -11.50
CA ILE A 141 21.27 4.77 -10.74
C ILE A 141 21.78 3.60 -11.60
N ASP A 142 22.94 3.04 -11.25
CA ASP A 142 23.54 1.86 -11.89
C ASP A 142 23.07 0.56 -11.21
N TRP A 143 21.78 0.24 -11.34
CA TRP A 143 21.19 -0.97 -10.77
C TRP A 143 20.79 -1.97 -11.87
N PRO A 144 20.71 -3.27 -11.57
CA PRO A 144 20.25 -4.27 -12.53
C PRO A 144 18.82 -3.97 -13.00
N GLU A 145 18.60 -4.02 -14.31
CA GLU A 145 17.30 -3.70 -14.91
C GLU A 145 16.12 -4.49 -14.31
N PRO A 146 16.25 -5.80 -13.98
CA PRO A 146 15.17 -6.52 -13.31
C PRO A 146 14.72 -5.89 -11.98
N VAL A 147 15.64 -5.36 -11.18
CA VAL A 147 15.31 -4.68 -9.91
C VAL A 147 14.59 -3.35 -10.18
N LYS A 148 15.05 -2.59 -11.18
CA LYS A 148 14.38 -1.36 -11.60
C LYS A 148 12.96 -1.64 -12.08
N GLU A 149 12.78 -2.66 -12.90
CA GLU A 149 11.47 -3.10 -13.39
C GLU A 149 10.56 -3.56 -12.24
N MET A 150 11.08 -4.30 -11.25
CA MET A 150 10.30 -4.65 -10.05
C MET A 150 9.78 -3.40 -9.33
N GLN A 151 10.62 -2.37 -9.14
CA GLN A 151 10.19 -1.11 -8.54
C GLN A 151 9.23 -0.31 -9.44
N ARG A 152 9.48 -0.19 -10.75
CA ARG A 152 8.55 0.48 -11.68
C ARG A 152 7.17 -0.15 -11.64
N ASN A 153 7.12 -1.48 -11.67
CA ASN A 153 5.88 -2.22 -11.56
C ASN A 153 5.25 -2.00 -10.19
N TRP A 154 5.99 -2.13 -9.09
CA TRP A 154 5.49 -1.91 -7.72
C TRP A 154 4.86 -0.52 -7.55
N ILE A 155 5.59 0.54 -7.95
CA ILE A 155 5.10 1.91 -7.92
C ILE A 155 3.89 2.08 -8.84
N GLY A 156 3.96 1.52 -10.05
CA GLY A 156 2.82 1.35 -10.96
C GLY A 156 2.15 2.67 -11.34
N LYS A 157 2.90 3.58 -11.96
CA LYS A 157 2.36 4.86 -12.48
C LYS A 157 1.38 4.60 -13.62
N SER A 158 0.21 5.21 -13.52
CA SER A 158 -0.82 5.24 -14.55
C SER A 158 -1.26 6.68 -14.78
N VAL A 159 -1.23 7.13 -16.03
CA VAL A 159 -1.75 8.46 -16.41
C VAL A 159 -3.15 8.26 -16.98
N GLY A 160 -4.13 8.97 -16.44
CA GLY A 160 -5.52 8.81 -16.81
C GLY A 160 -6.36 10.02 -16.43
N ALA A 161 -7.64 9.79 -16.20
CA ALA A 161 -8.58 10.77 -15.68
C ALA A 161 -9.38 10.19 -14.53
N SER A 162 -9.77 11.04 -13.59
CA SER A 162 -10.89 10.74 -12.70
C SER A 162 -12.18 11.32 -13.26
N VAL A 163 -13.25 10.55 -13.17
CA VAL A 163 -14.56 10.83 -13.77
C VAL A 163 -15.63 10.60 -12.71
N ARG A 164 -16.57 11.53 -12.58
CA ARG A 164 -17.67 11.49 -11.62
C ARG A 164 -18.96 11.09 -12.34
N PHE A 165 -19.50 9.93 -11.98
CA PHE A 165 -20.78 9.44 -12.45
C PHE A 165 -21.85 9.79 -11.40
N ALA A 166 -22.80 10.65 -11.76
CA ALA A 166 -23.85 11.06 -10.83
C ALA A 166 -24.74 9.86 -10.45
N ILE A 167 -25.06 9.70 -9.17
CA ILE A 167 -25.92 8.62 -8.70
C ILE A 167 -27.38 9.01 -8.95
N GLU A 168 -28.15 8.12 -9.57
CA GLU A 168 -29.58 8.35 -9.77
C GLU A 168 -30.32 8.17 -8.42
N ASN A 169 -31.14 9.14 -8.04
CA ASN A 169 -31.92 9.14 -6.78
C ASN A 169 -31.07 8.98 -5.51
N VAL A 170 -30.10 9.88 -5.32
CA VAL A 170 -29.18 9.91 -4.16
C VAL A 170 -29.94 9.84 -2.82
N PRO A 171 -29.72 8.80 -1.99
CA PRO A 171 -30.20 8.79 -0.61
C PRO A 171 -29.65 9.96 0.20
N VAL A 172 -30.46 10.51 1.10
CA VAL A 172 -30.05 11.62 1.98
C VAL A 172 -28.80 11.24 2.79
N GLY A 173 -27.75 12.05 2.69
CA GLY A 173 -26.50 11.86 3.43
C GLY A 173 -25.44 11.02 2.70
N LEU A 174 -25.66 10.62 1.45
CA LEU A 174 -24.65 10.00 0.59
C LEU A 174 -24.01 11.00 -0.38
N PRO A 175 -22.82 10.70 -0.92
CA PRO A 175 -22.24 11.47 -2.01
C PRO A 175 -23.17 11.49 -3.23
N GLU A 176 -23.15 12.59 -3.99
CA GLU A 176 -23.98 12.77 -5.19
C GLU A 176 -23.49 11.96 -6.40
N TYR A 177 -22.26 11.43 -6.33
CA TYR A 177 -21.60 10.76 -7.44
C TYR A 177 -20.67 9.65 -6.96
N ILE A 178 -20.33 8.75 -7.89
CA ILE A 178 -19.25 7.76 -7.76
C ILE A 178 -18.08 8.25 -8.61
N GLU A 179 -16.91 8.44 -8.02
CA GLU A 179 -15.70 8.77 -8.76
C GLU A 179 -14.99 7.49 -9.24
N VAL A 180 -14.54 7.49 -10.49
CA VAL A 180 -13.86 6.37 -11.16
C VAL A 180 -12.56 6.85 -11.73
N PHE A 181 -11.49 6.07 -11.59
CA PHE A 181 -10.23 6.30 -12.30
C PHE A 181 -10.12 5.42 -13.53
N THR A 182 -9.73 6.00 -14.67
CA THR A 182 -9.50 5.26 -15.92
C THR A 182 -8.28 5.80 -16.68
N THR A 183 -7.49 4.89 -17.26
CA THR A 183 -6.42 5.24 -18.21
C THR A 183 -6.92 5.33 -19.66
N ARG A 184 -8.21 5.02 -19.87
CA ARG A 184 -8.91 4.99 -21.15
C ARG A 184 -10.15 5.90 -21.12
N VAL A 185 -9.99 7.14 -20.66
CA VAL A 185 -11.10 8.11 -20.63
C VAL A 185 -11.68 8.35 -22.03
N ASP A 186 -10.90 8.12 -23.08
CA ASP A 186 -11.33 8.13 -24.47
C ASP A 186 -12.50 7.19 -24.78
N THR A 187 -12.69 6.15 -23.97
CA THR A 187 -13.71 5.12 -24.19
C THR A 187 -14.99 5.36 -23.39
N ILE A 188 -15.14 6.52 -22.74
CA ILE A 188 -16.24 6.84 -21.80
C ILE A 188 -17.64 6.77 -22.43
N PHE A 189 -17.78 7.00 -23.74
CA PHE A 189 -19.05 6.84 -24.44
C PHE A 189 -19.46 5.37 -24.66
N GLY A 190 -18.51 4.44 -24.51
CA GLY A 190 -18.76 3.01 -24.58
C GLY A 190 -19.10 2.36 -23.24
N VAL A 191 -19.23 3.15 -22.16
CA VAL A 191 -19.53 2.62 -20.82
C VAL A 191 -20.96 2.09 -20.81
N SER A 192 -21.12 0.80 -20.50
CA SER A 192 -22.43 0.16 -20.43
C SER A 192 -22.90 -0.21 -19.02
N TYR A 193 -21.97 -0.33 -18.07
CA TYR A 193 -22.24 -0.53 -16.65
C TYR A 193 -21.11 0.08 -15.80
N LEU A 194 -21.40 0.35 -14.53
CA LEU A 194 -20.41 0.74 -13.53
C LEU A 194 -20.27 -0.38 -12.50
N VAL A 195 -19.05 -0.64 -12.00
CA VAL A 195 -18.81 -1.69 -11.01
C VAL A 195 -18.12 -1.14 -9.78
N LEU A 196 -18.65 -1.49 -8.62
CA LEU A 196 -18.01 -1.30 -7.32
C LEU A 196 -17.35 -2.59 -6.85
N ALA A 197 -16.27 -2.45 -6.08
CA ALA A 197 -15.76 -3.55 -5.27
C ALA A 197 -16.86 -4.03 -4.29
N PRO A 198 -16.98 -5.34 -4.01
CA PRO A 198 -17.98 -5.86 -3.07
C PRO A 198 -17.88 -5.27 -1.66
N GLU A 199 -16.68 -4.83 -1.27
CA GLU A 199 -16.38 -4.20 0.02
C GLU A 199 -16.56 -2.67 0.03
N HIS A 200 -16.95 -2.06 -1.10
CA HIS A 200 -17.10 -0.62 -1.22
C HIS A 200 -18.22 -0.09 -0.32
N GLU A 201 -17.97 1.01 0.38
CA GLU A 201 -18.88 1.55 1.41
C GLU A 201 -20.28 1.88 0.90
N LEU A 202 -20.37 2.36 -0.35
CA LEU A 202 -21.63 2.70 -1.01
C LEU A 202 -22.51 1.48 -1.37
N VAL A 203 -21.98 0.26 -1.38
CA VAL A 203 -22.73 -0.93 -1.82
C VAL A 203 -24.00 -1.13 -0.99
N ALA A 204 -23.88 -1.07 0.33
CA ALA A 204 -25.02 -1.26 1.22
C ALA A 204 -26.11 -0.21 1.02
N ALA A 205 -25.72 1.04 0.76
CA ALA A 205 -26.62 2.17 0.67
C ALA A 205 -27.23 2.34 -0.73
N LEU A 206 -26.57 1.82 -1.77
CA LEU A 206 -27.03 1.84 -3.16
C LEU A 206 -27.65 0.50 -3.60
N THR A 207 -27.90 -0.42 -2.68
CA THR A 207 -28.62 -1.66 -2.97
C THR A 207 -30.12 -1.46 -2.75
N THR A 208 -30.95 -1.71 -3.76
CA THR A 208 -32.40 -1.63 -3.62
C THR A 208 -32.95 -2.80 -2.79
N PRO A 209 -34.12 -2.66 -2.17
CA PRO A 209 -34.71 -3.73 -1.36
C PRO A 209 -34.88 -5.05 -2.11
N GLU A 210 -35.15 -5.00 -3.42
CA GLU A 210 -35.33 -6.18 -4.27
C GLU A 210 -34.02 -6.95 -4.51
N GLN A 211 -32.87 -6.26 -4.47
CA GLN A 211 -31.56 -6.85 -4.74
C GLN A 211 -30.79 -7.22 -3.46
N GLN A 212 -31.33 -6.90 -2.28
CA GLN A 212 -30.65 -7.07 -1.00
C GLN A 212 -30.17 -8.51 -0.75
N GLU A 213 -31.00 -9.50 -1.06
CA GLU A 213 -30.65 -10.92 -0.89
C GLU A 213 -29.51 -11.34 -1.84
N ALA A 214 -29.62 -10.97 -3.13
CA ALA A 214 -28.62 -11.29 -4.14
C ALA A 214 -27.25 -10.67 -3.79
N ILE A 215 -27.24 -9.40 -3.40
CA ILE A 215 -26.03 -8.67 -2.99
C ILE A 215 -25.42 -9.28 -1.73
N SER A 216 -26.21 -9.56 -0.70
CA SER A 216 -25.72 -10.17 0.55
C SER A 216 -25.11 -11.56 0.31
N ASN A 217 -25.76 -12.38 -0.51
CA ASN A 217 -25.26 -13.68 -0.91
C ASN A 217 -23.93 -13.57 -1.68
N TYR A 218 -23.84 -12.61 -2.61
CA TYR A 218 -22.62 -12.38 -3.38
C TYR A 218 -21.46 -11.89 -2.51
N ILE A 219 -21.70 -10.93 -1.61
CA ILE A 219 -20.70 -10.44 -0.63
C ILE A 219 -20.22 -11.60 0.26
N THR A 220 -21.12 -12.49 0.70
CA THR A 220 -20.75 -13.64 1.54
C THR A 220 -19.90 -14.66 0.79
N GLN A 221 -20.14 -14.86 -0.50
CA GLN A 221 -19.32 -15.74 -1.34
C GLN A 221 -17.93 -15.14 -1.60
N THR A 222 -17.87 -13.84 -1.93
CA THR A 222 -16.62 -13.14 -2.26
C THR A 222 -15.71 -12.97 -1.06
N LYS A 223 -16.24 -12.77 0.16
CA LYS A 223 -15.47 -12.75 1.41
C LYS A 223 -14.65 -14.02 1.70
N LYS A 224 -14.96 -15.14 1.04
CA LYS A 224 -14.21 -16.40 1.18
C LYS A 224 -13.00 -16.50 0.26
N LYS A 225 -12.87 -15.59 -0.71
CA LYS A 225 -11.73 -15.52 -1.65
C LYS A 225 -10.76 -14.45 -1.18
N SER A 226 -9.46 -14.70 -1.25
CA SER A 226 -8.46 -13.64 -1.05
C SER A 226 -8.43 -12.69 -2.27
N GLU A 227 -7.87 -11.47 -2.13
CA GLU A 227 -7.64 -10.58 -3.28
C GLU A 227 -6.83 -11.28 -4.39
N LEU A 228 -5.86 -12.12 -4.01
CA LEU A 228 -5.01 -12.85 -4.94
C LEU A 228 -5.79 -13.94 -5.70
N ASP A 229 -6.70 -14.65 -5.00
CA ASP A 229 -7.61 -15.61 -5.65
C ASP A 229 -8.54 -14.90 -6.64
N ARG A 230 -9.05 -13.71 -6.28
CA ARG A 230 -9.89 -12.88 -7.14
C ARG A 230 -9.15 -12.41 -8.40
N MET A 231 -7.86 -12.10 -8.27
CA MET A 231 -7.01 -11.73 -9.41
C MET A 231 -6.62 -12.94 -10.28
N ALA A 232 -6.48 -14.12 -9.69
CA ALA A 232 -6.09 -15.35 -10.40
C ALA A 232 -7.27 -16.04 -11.11
N ASP A 233 -8.50 -15.90 -10.59
CA ASP A 233 -9.74 -16.47 -11.14
C ASP A 233 -10.28 -15.62 -12.31
N THR A 234 -9.50 -15.46 -13.37
CA THR A 234 -9.91 -14.66 -14.54
C THR A 234 -10.92 -15.37 -15.44
N LYS A 235 -11.33 -16.59 -15.11
CA LYS A 235 -12.20 -17.44 -15.95
C LYS A 235 -13.64 -17.45 -15.47
N THR A 236 -13.89 -17.21 -14.18
CA THR A 236 -15.24 -17.24 -13.61
C THR A 236 -15.80 -15.82 -13.57
N VAL A 237 -16.66 -15.50 -14.54
CA VAL A 237 -17.39 -14.23 -14.52
C VAL A 237 -18.45 -14.28 -13.42
N SER A 238 -18.41 -13.32 -12.49
CA SER A 238 -19.35 -13.23 -11.39
C SER A 238 -19.64 -11.78 -11.04
N GLY A 239 -20.86 -11.50 -10.57
CA GLY A 239 -21.29 -10.16 -10.19
C GLY A 239 -22.76 -10.14 -9.78
N ALA A 240 -23.21 -9.01 -9.22
CA ALA A 240 -24.59 -8.80 -8.83
C ALA A 240 -25.02 -7.36 -9.08
N PHE A 241 -26.22 -7.18 -9.65
CA PHE A 241 -26.83 -5.87 -9.92
C PHE A 241 -27.35 -5.27 -8.61
N THR A 242 -27.04 -4.01 -8.34
CA THR A 242 -27.46 -3.37 -7.08
C THR A 242 -28.91 -2.89 -7.13
N GLY A 243 -29.52 -2.80 -8.31
CA GLY A 243 -30.83 -2.17 -8.51
C GLY A 243 -30.74 -0.66 -8.76
N SER A 244 -29.57 -0.07 -8.53
CA SER A 244 -29.31 1.36 -8.71
C SER A 244 -28.64 1.67 -10.04
N TYR A 245 -28.69 2.94 -10.40
CA TYR A 245 -28.16 3.44 -11.65
C TYR A 245 -27.32 4.68 -11.41
N VAL A 246 -26.40 4.93 -12.35
CA VAL A 246 -25.61 6.15 -12.42
C VAL A 246 -25.78 6.79 -13.79
N ILE A 247 -25.43 8.06 -13.91
CA ILE A 247 -25.53 8.82 -15.14
C ILE A 247 -24.13 9.04 -15.72
N ASN A 248 -23.95 8.67 -16.98
CA ASN A 248 -22.73 8.97 -17.73
C ASN A 248 -22.61 10.48 -17.92
N PRO A 249 -21.52 11.13 -17.47
CA PRO A 249 -21.42 12.57 -17.56
C PRO A 249 -21.35 13.11 -18.98
N VAL A 250 -20.88 12.33 -19.97
CA VAL A 250 -20.62 12.87 -21.34
C VAL A 250 -21.83 12.85 -22.27
N ASP A 251 -22.81 11.98 -22.03
CA ASP A 251 -23.99 11.81 -22.91
C ASP A 251 -25.32 11.70 -22.14
N GLY A 252 -25.28 11.65 -20.80
CA GLY A 252 -26.47 11.51 -19.96
C GLY A 252 -27.07 10.10 -19.95
N THR A 253 -26.39 9.11 -20.53
CA THR A 253 -26.90 7.73 -20.58
C THR A 253 -27.02 7.16 -19.17
N ARG A 254 -28.15 6.50 -18.91
CA ARG A 254 -28.43 5.80 -17.65
C ARG A 254 -27.73 4.44 -17.66
N ILE A 255 -26.85 4.22 -16.69
CA ILE A 255 -25.93 3.08 -16.62
C ILE A 255 -26.26 2.27 -15.36
N GLU A 256 -26.28 0.94 -15.48
CA GLU A 256 -26.51 0.05 -14.34
C GLU A 256 -25.31 0.01 -13.39
N LEU A 257 -25.57 0.00 -12.08
CA LEU A 257 -24.55 -0.17 -11.04
C LEU A 257 -24.49 -1.63 -10.57
N TRP A 258 -23.30 -2.22 -10.65
CA TRP A 258 -23.03 -3.61 -10.31
C TRP A 258 -21.95 -3.73 -9.24
N ILE A 259 -21.84 -4.90 -8.61
CA ILE A 259 -20.66 -5.31 -7.84
C ILE A 259 -20.01 -6.53 -8.50
N ALA A 260 -18.68 -6.59 -8.50
CA ALA A 260 -17.94 -7.74 -9.03
C ALA A 260 -16.58 -7.93 -8.34
N ASP A 261 -16.16 -9.18 -8.19
CA ASP A 261 -14.94 -9.56 -7.47
C ASP A 261 -13.64 -9.22 -8.22
N TYR A 262 -13.67 -8.90 -9.50
CA TYR A 262 -12.47 -8.42 -10.20
C TYR A 262 -12.10 -6.95 -9.88
N VAL A 263 -12.98 -6.21 -9.18
CA VAL A 263 -12.75 -4.81 -8.77
C VAL A 263 -12.27 -4.76 -7.32
N LEU A 264 -11.09 -4.19 -7.07
CA LEU A 264 -10.46 -4.15 -5.75
C LEU A 264 -10.71 -2.82 -5.04
N ALA A 265 -11.23 -2.84 -3.82
CA ALA A 265 -11.54 -1.64 -3.05
C ALA A 265 -10.30 -0.77 -2.79
N GLY A 266 -9.13 -1.39 -2.61
CA GLY A 266 -7.87 -0.67 -2.34
C GLY A 266 -7.10 -0.22 -3.59
N TYR A 267 -7.69 -0.26 -4.78
CA TYR A 267 -7.05 0.21 -6.02
C TYR A 267 -7.91 1.26 -6.72
N GLY A 268 -7.30 2.41 -7.07
CA GLY A 268 -8.03 3.55 -7.61
C GLY A 268 -9.04 4.07 -6.59
N THR A 269 -10.30 4.19 -7.01
CA THR A 269 -11.43 4.60 -6.16
C THR A 269 -12.26 3.42 -5.65
N GLY A 270 -11.84 2.18 -5.91
CA GLY A 270 -12.68 1.00 -5.64
C GLY A 270 -13.89 0.87 -6.58
N ALA A 271 -13.94 1.69 -7.64
CA ALA A 271 -14.96 1.68 -8.68
C ALA A 271 -14.32 1.73 -10.08
N VAL A 272 -14.91 1.03 -11.04
CA VAL A 272 -14.48 1.02 -12.45
C VAL A 272 -15.65 1.20 -13.40
N MET A 273 -15.39 1.83 -14.55
CA MET A 273 -16.36 1.94 -15.64
C MET A 273 -16.14 0.78 -16.62
N GLY A 274 -17.17 -0.01 -16.87
CA GLY A 274 -17.10 -1.16 -17.76
C GLY A 274 -17.26 -0.73 -19.21
N VAL A 275 -16.24 -0.97 -20.05
CA VAL A 275 -16.28 -0.65 -21.49
C VAL A 275 -16.05 -1.91 -22.33
N PRO A 276 -17.12 -2.69 -22.58
CA PRO A 276 -17.00 -4.03 -23.16
C PRO A 276 -16.33 -4.12 -24.52
N SER A 277 -16.44 -3.09 -25.37
CA SER A 277 -15.79 -3.13 -26.68
C SER A 277 -14.26 -3.04 -26.59
N GLY A 278 -13.72 -2.47 -25.50
CA GLY A 278 -12.30 -2.14 -25.35
C GLY A 278 -11.53 -2.92 -24.27
N ASP A 279 -12.19 -3.61 -23.35
CA ASP A 279 -11.55 -4.46 -22.33
C ASP A 279 -12.19 -5.86 -22.31
N GLN A 280 -11.35 -6.89 -22.36
CA GLN A 280 -11.78 -8.29 -22.47
C GLN A 280 -12.53 -8.80 -21.22
N ARG A 281 -12.19 -8.30 -20.03
CA ARG A 281 -12.91 -8.65 -18.80
C ARG A 281 -14.29 -8.02 -18.82
N ASP A 282 -14.36 -6.78 -19.29
CA ASP A 282 -15.63 -6.08 -19.41
C ASP A 282 -16.54 -6.71 -20.45
N TRP A 283 -15.96 -7.17 -21.56
CA TRP A 283 -16.65 -7.95 -22.58
C TRP A 283 -17.25 -9.23 -22.00
N LEU A 284 -16.45 -10.03 -21.29
CA LEU A 284 -16.92 -11.27 -20.67
C LEU A 284 -18.05 -11.01 -19.67
N PHE A 285 -17.95 -9.95 -18.88
CA PHE A 285 -18.99 -9.54 -17.93
C PHE A 285 -20.26 -9.13 -18.65
N ALA A 286 -20.17 -8.26 -19.65
CA ALA A 286 -21.32 -7.80 -20.43
C ALA A 286 -22.00 -8.96 -21.17
N THR A 287 -21.24 -9.86 -21.79
CA THR A 287 -21.79 -11.04 -22.47
C THR A 287 -22.51 -11.97 -21.49
N HIS A 288 -21.97 -12.16 -20.28
CA HIS A 288 -22.58 -13.02 -19.26
C HIS A 288 -23.91 -12.46 -18.73
N PHE A 289 -23.97 -11.15 -18.49
CA PHE A 289 -25.14 -10.49 -17.90
C PHE A 289 -26.08 -9.85 -18.94
N GLY A 290 -25.78 -9.95 -20.23
CA GLY A 290 -26.59 -9.39 -21.31
C GLY A 290 -26.56 -7.86 -21.39
N LEU A 291 -25.44 -7.25 -20.99
CA LEU A 291 -25.26 -5.79 -20.99
C LEU A 291 -24.83 -5.30 -22.38
N PRO A 292 -25.12 -4.02 -22.73
CA PRO A 292 -24.75 -3.47 -24.02
C PRO A 292 -23.23 -3.52 -24.31
N ILE A 293 -22.87 -3.84 -25.55
CA ILE A 293 -21.50 -3.77 -26.06
C ILE A 293 -21.46 -2.70 -27.16
N ILE A 294 -20.99 -1.51 -26.81
CA ILE A 294 -21.02 -0.32 -27.69
C ILE A 294 -19.66 -0.18 -28.36
N GLN A 295 -19.62 -0.26 -29.69
CA GLN A 295 -18.42 0.03 -30.48
C GLN A 295 -18.10 1.52 -30.44
N ILE A 296 -16.85 1.87 -30.14
CA ILE A 296 -16.40 3.25 -29.96
C ILE A 296 -15.38 3.70 -31.01
N LEU A 297 -14.72 2.77 -31.69
CA LEU A 297 -13.74 3.03 -32.75
C LEU A 297 -14.11 2.25 -34.00
N ASP A 298 -14.00 2.89 -35.16
CA ASP A 298 -14.20 2.22 -36.45
C ASP A 298 -13.15 1.14 -36.74
N GLY A 299 -11.98 1.25 -36.11
CA GLY A 299 -10.90 0.28 -36.16
C GLY A 299 -11.14 -1.01 -35.35
N GLN A 300 -12.11 -1.02 -34.42
CA GLN A 300 -12.43 -2.21 -33.63
C GLN A 300 -13.06 -3.31 -34.48
N LYS A 301 -12.64 -4.55 -34.25
CA LYS A 301 -13.10 -5.72 -35.01
C LYS A 301 -13.67 -6.80 -34.11
N ASP A 302 -14.60 -7.58 -34.66
CA ASP A 302 -15.15 -8.80 -34.04
C ASP A 302 -15.67 -8.58 -32.61
N ILE A 303 -16.26 -7.40 -32.35
CA ILE A 303 -16.78 -6.98 -31.04
C ILE A 303 -17.90 -7.89 -30.51
N ASP A 304 -18.53 -8.66 -31.40
CA ASP A 304 -19.53 -9.69 -31.09
C ASP A 304 -18.90 -10.98 -30.56
N GLN A 305 -17.58 -11.16 -30.73
CA GLN A 305 -16.84 -12.35 -30.31
C GLN A 305 -15.81 -12.09 -29.21
N GLN A 306 -15.23 -10.89 -29.15
CA GLN A 306 -14.23 -10.50 -28.15
C GLN A 306 -14.09 -8.98 -28.03
N ALA A 307 -13.38 -8.50 -26.99
CA ALA A 307 -13.00 -7.09 -26.93
C ALA A 307 -11.86 -6.80 -27.92
N ASP A 308 -11.81 -5.56 -28.42
CA ASP A 308 -10.69 -5.04 -29.19
C ASP A 308 -10.14 -3.77 -28.50
N PRO A 309 -8.98 -3.88 -27.80
CA PRO A 309 -8.40 -2.78 -27.04
C PRO A 309 -7.66 -1.76 -27.92
N THR A 310 -7.76 -1.86 -29.26
CA THR A 310 -7.09 -0.97 -30.20
C THR A 310 -7.28 0.51 -29.88
N LYS A 311 -6.27 1.29 -30.26
CA LYS A 311 -6.26 2.76 -30.22
C LYS A 311 -6.15 3.36 -31.63
N GLU A 312 -6.27 2.51 -32.65
CA GLU A 312 -6.18 2.87 -34.06
C GLU A 312 -7.58 3.13 -34.63
N GLY A 313 -7.66 4.04 -35.60
CA GLY A 313 -8.93 4.49 -36.18
C GLY A 313 -9.39 5.83 -35.63
N VAL A 314 -10.66 6.14 -35.85
CA VAL A 314 -11.34 7.34 -35.35
C VAL A 314 -12.58 6.98 -34.53
N TYR A 315 -12.90 7.81 -33.55
CA TYR A 315 -14.04 7.53 -32.68
C TYR A 315 -15.36 7.62 -33.44
N ILE A 316 -16.24 6.68 -33.13
CA ILE A 316 -17.63 6.58 -33.58
C ILE A 316 -18.52 6.36 -32.36
N ASN A 317 -19.82 6.65 -32.48
CA ASN A 317 -20.78 6.55 -31.37
C ASN A 317 -20.35 7.31 -30.09
N SER A 318 -19.50 8.33 -30.23
CA SER A 318 -18.82 9.02 -29.13
C SER A 318 -19.11 10.53 -29.11
N GLY A 319 -20.34 10.91 -29.44
CA GLY A 319 -20.83 12.29 -29.35
C GLY A 319 -19.89 13.34 -29.96
N PHE A 320 -19.41 14.26 -29.13
CA PHE A 320 -18.56 15.40 -29.54
C PHE A 320 -17.11 15.04 -29.87
N VAL A 321 -16.67 13.79 -29.64
CA VAL A 321 -15.33 13.32 -30.05
C VAL A 321 -15.34 12.44 -31.30
N ASN A 322 -16.49 12.26 -31.95
CA ASN A 322 -16.58 11.52 -33.21
C ASN A 322 -15.62 12.10 -34.27
N GLY A 323 -14.94 11.21 -35.00
CA GLY A 323 -13.98 11.56 -36.05
C GLY A 323 -12.58 11.95 -35.55
N LEU A 324 -12.37 12.05 -34.24
CA LEU A 324 -11.05 12.31 -33.65
C LEU A 324 -10.24 11.01 -33.51
N THR A 325 -8.91 11.14 -33.48
CA THR A 325 -7.99 10.06 -33.10
C THR A 325 -7.83 9.95 -31.58
N TYR A 326 -7.24 8.86 -31.08
CA TYR A 326 -6.96 8.66 -29.64
C TYR A 326 -6.31 9.86 -28.95
N LYS A 327 -5.25 10.43 -29.54
CA LYS A 327 -4.50 11.54 -28.92
C LYS A 327 -5.33 12.83 -28.85
N GLU A 328 -6.14 13.09 -29.87
CA GLU A 328 -7.01 14.26 -29.94
C GLU A 328 -8.19 14.11 -28.96
N ALA A 329 -8.83 12.94 -28.94
CA ALA A 329 -9.97 12.65 -28.07
C ALA A 329 -9.62 12.77 -26.58
N ILE A 330 -8.48 12.22 -26.14
CA ILE A 330 -8.02 12.34 -24.74
C ILE A 330 -7.88 13.82 -24.34
N THR A 331 -7.28 14.63 -25.20
CA THR A 331 -7.05 16.06 -24.93
C THR A 331 -8.38 16.81 -24.80
N VAL A 332 -9.31 16.57 -25.72
CA VAL A 332 -10.64 17.19 -25.72
C VAL A 332 -11.46 16.74 -24.50
N LEU A 333 -11.46 15.45 -24.18
CA LEU A 333 -12.23 14.90 -23.06
C LEU A 333 -11.72 15.40 -21.71
N ASN A 334 -10.41 15.40 -21.47
CA ASN A 334 -9.86 15.92 -20.21
C ASN A 334 -10.24 17.39 -20.00
N ALA A 335 -10.09 18.23 -21.02
CA ALA A 335 -10.49 19.63 -20.95
C ALA A 335 -12.01 19.78 -20.72
N TRP A 336 -12.82 18.96 -21.38
CA TRP A 336 -14.28 18.98 -21.22
C TRP A 336 -14.71 18.55 -19.81
N LEU A 337 -14.13 17.48 -19.26
CA LEU A 337 -14.43 16.99 -17.92
C LEU A 337 -14.12 18.04 -16.86
N GLU A 338 -12.97 18.73 -16.99
CA GLU A 338 -12.55 19.80 -16.07
C GLU A 338 -13.46 21.02 -16.16
N GLN A 339 -13.80 21.45 -17.38
CA GLN A 339 -14.70 22.60 -17.60
C GLN A 339 -16.10 22.37 -17.05
N ASN A 340 -16.60 21.13 -17.07
CA ASN A 340 -17.92 20.78 -16.56
C ASN A 340 -17.88 20.34 -15.08
N GLY A 341 -16.72 20.29 -14.43
CA GLY A 341 -16.58 19.91 -13.01
C GLY A 341 -16.90 18.44 -12.71
N VAL A 342 -16.93 17.59 -13.73
CA VAL A 342 -17.31 16.17 -13.66
C VAL A 342 -16.11 15.22 -13.78
N GLY A 343 -14.89 15.76 -13.81
CA GLY A 343 -13.68 14.97 -13.81
C GLY A 343 -12.43 15.83 -14.02
N LYS A 344 -11.26 15.20 -13.98
CA LYS A 344 -9.97 15.86 -14.25
C LYS A 344 -8.90 14.86 -14.68
N ALA A 345 -7.87 15.35 -15.38
CA ALA A 345 -6.68 14.54 -15.60
C ALA A 345 -6.06 14.18 -14.24
N LYS A 346 -5.69 12.90 -14.07
CA LYS A 346 -5.14 12.39 -12.81
C LYS A 346 -4.01 11.42 -13.09
N ILE A 347 -2.90 11.58 -12.37
CA ILE A 347 -1.87 10.55 -12.28
C ILE A 347 -2.22 9.69 -11.07
N ASN A 348 -2.24 8.38 -11.27
CA ASN A 348 -2.46 7.40 -10.22
C ASN A 348 -1.21 6.53 -10.06
N TYR A 349 -0.94 6.11 -8.83
CA TYR A 349 0.11 5.16 -8.52
C TYR A 349 -0.51 3.92 -7.88
N ARG A 350 0.02 2.74 -8.20
CA ARG A 350 -0.40 1.47 -7.60
C ARG A 350 0.12 1.31 -6.18
N MET A 351 1.31 1.85 -5.89
CA MET A 351 1.86 1.80 -4.53
C MET A 351 0.93 2.49 -3.54
N ARG A 352 0.85 1.93 -2.34
CA ARG A 352 0.14 2.48 -1.20
C ARG A 352 1.15 3.07 -0.21
N ASP A 353 0.65 3.88 0.70
CA ASP A 353 1.42 4.32 1.85
C ASP A 353 1.85 3.14 2.72
N ALA A 354 3.03 3.26 3.34
CA ALA A 354 3.67 2.15 4.02
C ALA A 354 3.18 2.03 5.46
N ILE A 355 2.61 0.86 5.81
CA ILE A 355 2.20 0.56 7.19
C ILE A 355 3.44 0.49 8.07
N PHE A 356 3.48 1.35 9.08
CA PHE A 356 4.63 1.54 9.95
C PHE A 356 4.48 0.80 11.28
N GLY A 357 3.36 0.95 11.99
CA GLY A 357 3.17 0.34 13.31
C GLY A 357 3.22 -1.20 13.29
N ARG A 358 3.77 -1.81 14.35
CA ARG A 358 3.77 -3.26 14.60
C ARG A 358 3.33 -3.57 16.02
N GLN A 359 2.48 -4.59 16.17
CA GLN A 359 1.96 -5.03 17.47
C GLN A 359 2.93 -6.04 18.10
N ARG A 360 4.19 -5.61 18.25
CA ARG A 360 5.33 -6.44 18.69
C ARG A 360 6.10 -5.76 19.80
N TYR A 361 6.68 -6.56 20.68
CA TYR A 361 7.62 -6.06 21.69
C TYR A 361 8.97 -5.68 21.07
N TRP A 362 9.56 -6.58 20.27
CA TRP A 362 10.93 -6.42 19.79
C TRP A 362 11.01 -5.52 18.55
N GLY A 363 10.84 -4.22 18.78
CA GLY A 363 10.97 -3.16 17.80
C GLY A 363 11.23 -1.83 18.50
N GLU A 364 11.54 -0.81 17.73
CA GLU A 364 11.90 0.51 18.25
C GLU A 364 10.60 1.23 18.67
N PRO A 365 10.43 1.75 19.91
CA PRO A 365 9.19 2.42 20.31
C PRO A 365 8.93 3.65 19.45
N ILE A 366 7.66 3.87 19.06
CA ILE A 366 7.27 5.11 18.38
C ILE A 366 7.25 6.23 19.44
N PRO A 367 7.99 7.35 19.24
CA PRO A 367 8.18 8.39 20.26
C PRO A 367 6.96 9.33 20.33
N VAL A 368 5.77 8.76 20.52
CA VAL A 368 4.47 9.43 20.54
C VAL A 368 3.74 9.11 21.84
N TYR A 369 2.99 10.09 22.34
CA TYR A 369 1.97 9.92 23.37
C TYR A 369 0.62 10.45 22.87
N PHE A 370 -0.47 10.02 23.50
CA PHE A 370 -1.82 10.45 23.17
C PHE A 370 -2.38 11.41 24.22
N LYS A 371 -2.83 12.58 23.76
CA LYS A 371 -3.57 13.54 24.56
C LYS A 371 -4.93 13.77 23.90
N ASP A 372 -6.01 13.49 24.63
CA ASP A 372 -7.39 13.60 24.15
C ASP A 372 -7.64 12.82 22.84
N GLY A 373 -6.99 11.67 22.68
CA GLY A 373 -7.08 10.81 21.49
C GLY A 373 -6.24 11.27 20.29
N LEU A 374 -5.51 12.38 20.40
CA LEU A 374 -4.64 12.90 19.34
C LEU A 374 -3.16 12.57 19.62
N PRO A 375 -2.38 12.20 18.58
CA PRO A 375 -0.96 11.91 18.75
C PRO A 375 -0.11 13.18 18.85
N TYR A 376 0.82 13.18 19.79
CA TYR A 376 1.85 14.19 20.01
C TYR A 376 3.21 13.54 20.19
N LEU A 377 4.27 14.20 19.73
CA LEU A 377 5.64 13.72 19.92
C LEU A 377 6.10 13.96 21.37
N VAL A 378 6.88 13.02 21.92
CA VAL A 378 7.74 13.31 23.08
C VAL A 378 8.77 14.38 22.73
N LYS A 379 9.43 14.99 23.72
CA LYS A 379 10.46 15.99 23.42
C LYS A 379 11.72 15.32 22.87
N GLU A 380 12.43 16.00 21.98
CA GLU A 380 13.62 15.45 21.34
C GLU A 380 14.73 15.16 22.37
N GLU A 381 14.87 16.01 23.39
CA GLU A 381 15.83 15.82 24.48
C GLU A 381 15.50 14.61 25.39
N GLU A 382 14.29 14.06 25.29
CA GLU A 382 13.84 12.87 26.04
C GLU A 382 14.16 11.57 25.28
N LEU A 383 14.69 11.64 24.05
CA LEU A 383 15.10 10.46 23.29
C LEU A 383 16.41 9.83 23.84
N PRO A 384 16.54 8.49 23.81
CA PRO A 384 15.59 7.53 23.26
C PRO A 384 14.43 7.20 24.21
N LEU A 385 13.22 7.02 23.66
CA LEU A 385 12.15 6.33 24.37
C LEU A 385 12.49 4.83 24.42
N VAL A 386 12.93 4.37 25.59
CA VAL A 386 13.42 3.00 25.78
C VAL A 386 12.27 2.01 25.90
N LEU A 387 12.43 0.82 25.33
CA LEU A 387 11.49 -0.30 25.51
C LEU A 387 11.28 -0.57 27.01
N PRO A 388 10.03 -0.60 27.50
CA PRO A 388 9.76 -0.93 28.89
C PRO A 388 10.02 -2.40 29.18
N GLU A 389 10.29 -2.72 30.44
CA GLU A 389 10.21 -4.10 30.92
C GLU A 389 8.76 -4.54 31.01
N ILE A 390 8.45 -5.75 30.54
CA ILE A 390 7.08 -6.31 30.55
C ILE A 390 7.09 -7.78 30.96
N ASP A 391 5.95 -8.26 31.44
CA ASP A 391 5.79 -9.63 31.95
C ASP A 391 5.80 -10.70 30.83
N LYS A 392 5.28 -10.37 29.63
CA LYS A 392 5.12 -11.29 28.49
C LYS A 392 5.23 -10.56 27.17
N TYR A 393 5.76 -11.23 26.14
CA TYR A 393 5.96 -10.63 24.81
C TYR A 393 4.79 -10.82 23.82
N LEU A 394 3.70 -11.46 24.25
CA LEU A 394 2.48 -11.63 23.46
C LEU A 394 1.51 -10.47 23.73
N PRO A 395 0.52 -10.21 22.85
CA PRO A 395 -0.53 -9.23 23.09
C PRO A 395 -1.21 -9.36 24.47
N THR A 396 -1.82 -8.28 24.95
CA THR A 396 -2.61 -8.29 26.21
C THR A 396 -3.86 -9.16 26.06
N GLU A 397 -4.54 -9.49 27.16
CA GLU A 397 -5.79 -10.26 27.11
C GLU A 397 -6.92 -9.51 26.39
N THR A 398 -6.86 -8.18 26.40
CA THR A 398 -7.76 -7.25 25.69
C THR A 398 -7.38 -7.07 24.22
N GLY A 399 -6.24 -7.62 23.79
CA GLY A 399 -5.78 -7.63 22.39
C GLY A 399 -4.86 -6.46 22.01
N GLU A 400 -4.39 -5.68 22.99
CA GLU A 400 -3.45 -4.58 22.78
C GLU A 400 -2.04 -5.09 22.46
N PRO A 401 -1.19 -4.25 21.84
CA PRO A 401 0.21 -4.59 21.61
C PRO A 401 0.94 -4.99 22.90
N PRO A 402 2.05 -5.76 22.82
CA PRO A 402 2.80 -6.18 24.00
C PRO A 402 3.26 -5.03 24.93
N LEU A 403 3.49 -3.82 24.40
CA LEU A 403 3.88 -2.67 25.24
C LEU A 403 2.77 -2.24 26.22
N GLY A 404 1.50 -2.56 25.94
CA GLY A 404 0.38 -2.31 26.87
C GLY A 404 0.44 -3.14 28.16
N ARG A 405 1.43 -4.03 28.29
CA ARG A 405 1.72 -4.79 29.53
C ARG A 405 2.63 -4.04 30.49
N ALA A 406 3.20 -2.92 30.07
CA ALA A 406 4.12 -2.15 30.90
C ALA A 406 3.37 -1.49 32.06
N GLU A 407 3.87 -1.72 33.28
CA GLU A 407 3.35 -1.07 34.49
C GLU A 407 3.99 0.33 34.62
N ASP A 408 3.19 1.32 35.05
CA ASP A 408 3.62 2.71 35.30
C ASP A 408 4.37 3.37 34.12
N TRP A 409 4.08 2.95 32.88
CA TRP A 409 4.74 3.45 31.69
C TRP A 409 3.86 4.45 30.94
N SER A 410 3.99 5.73 31.30
CA SER A 410 3.23 6.83 30.69
C SER A 410 4.08 8.09 30.55
N TYR A 411 3.67 8.99 29.66
CA TYR A 411 4.30 10.28 29.46
C TYR A 411 3.85 11.26 30.54
N GLN A 412 4.82 11.76 31.32
CA GLN A 412 4.60 12.72 32.41
C GLN A 412 3.57 12.26 33.46
N ASP A 413 3.46 10.94 33.68
CA ASP A 413 2.47 10.33 34.58
C ASP A 413 1.01 10.68 34.25
N GLN A 414 0.74 11.12 33.01
CA GLN A 414 -0.54 11.68 32.61
C GLN A 414 -1.08 11.10 31.30
N TYR A 415 -0.22 10.84 30.32
CA TYR A 415 -0.62 10.48 28.96
C TYR A 415 -0.08 9.13 28.54
N GLU A 416 -0.89 8.33 27.86
CA GLU A 416 -0.46 7.00 27.38
C GLU A 416 0.50 7.13 26.19
N TYR A 417 1.57 6.33 26.19
CA TYR A 417 2.45 6.21 25.03
C TYR A 417 1.79 5.42 23.90
N GLU A 418 2.27 5.61 22.68
CA GLU A 418 2.01 4.69 21.58
C GLU A 418 2.55 3.29 21.90
N LEU A 419 1.67 2.28 21.81
CA LEU A 419 1.98 0.91 22.23
C LEU A 419 2.53 0.05 21.09
N SER A 420 2.47 0.53 19.84
CA SER A 420 3.10 -0.13 18.70
C SER A 420 4.58 0.23 18.56
N THR A 421 5.35 -0.69 17.99
CA THR A 421 6.76 -0.49 17.66
C THR A 421 6.94 -0.26 16.17
N MET A 422 8.06 0.36 15.80
CA MET A 422 8.48 0.54 14.43
C MET A 422 8.84 -0.80 13.77
N PRO A 423 8.66 -0.93 12.44
CA PRO A 423 8.96 -2.14 11.73
C PRO A 423 10.48 -2.27 11.52
N GLY A 424 10.97 -3.51 11.30
CA GLY A 424 12.40 -3.74 11.09
C GLY A 424 13.00 -2.99 9.90
N TRP A 425 12.17 -2.56 8.94
CA TRP A 425 12.62 -1.74 7.83
C TRP A 425 12.93 -0.29 8.21
N ALA A 426 12.41 0.25 9.32
CA ALA A 426 12.69 1.62 9.76
C ALA A 426 14.18 1.81 10.03
N GLY A 427 14.74 1.02 10.95
CA GLY A 427 16.16 1.07 11.25
C GLY A 427 17.07 0.72 10.06
N SER A 428 16.62 -0.14 9.13
CA SER A 428 17.41 -0.47 7.93
C SER A 428 17.24 0.50 6.76
N SER A 429 16.40 1.54 6.87
CA SER A 429 16.22 2.54 5.80
C SER A 429 17.20 3.71 5.86
N TRP A 430 18.16 3.70 6.81
CA TRP A 430 19.15 4.78 6.94
C TRP A 430 20.52 4.32 7.49
N TYR A 431 20.69 3.04 7.80
CA TYR A 431 21.82 2.52 8.59
C TYR A 431 23.22 2.81 8.01
N TRP A 432 23.34 3.00 6.68
CA TRP A 432 24.61 3.31 6.06
C TRP A 432 25.12 4.69 6.49
N TYR A 433 24.24 5.66 6.73
CA TYR A 433 24.62 6.95 7.34
C TYR A 433 25.17 6.73 8.74
N ARG A 434 24.57 5.81 9.50
CA ARG A 434 25.11 5.49 10.82
C ARG A 434 26.51 4.92 10.75
N TYR A 435 26.83 4.11 9.74
CA TYR A 435 28.20 3.60 9.57
C TYR A 435 29.22 4.69 9.25
N MET A 436 28.80 5.81 8.65
CA MET A 436 29.69 6.94 8.38
C MET A 436 30.16 7.60 9.69
N ASP A 437 29.37 7.54 10.76
CA ASP A 437 29.64 8.21 12.04
C ASP A 437 29.05 7.47 13.26
N ALA A 438 29.41 6.19 13.41
CA ALA A 438 28.72 5.26 14.30
C ALA A 438 28.82 5.58 15.80
N GLN A 439 29.78 6.41 16.21
CA GLN A 439 30.04 6.76 17.60
C GLN A 439 29.46 8.13 18.00
N ASN A 440 28.81 8.85 17.07
CA ASN A 440 28.26 10.16 17.35
C ASN A 440 26.97 10.07 18.16
N SER A 441 26.97 10.61 19.37
CA SER A 441 25.82 10.62 20.27
C SER A 441 24.97 11.90 20.19
N SER A 442 25.42 12.88 19.40
CA SER A 442 24.84 14.22 19.29
C SER A 442 24.02 14.42 18.01
N GLU A 443 24.30 13.68 16.95
CA GLU A 443 23.60 13.71 15.67
C GLU A 443 23.47 12.31 15.06
N PHE A 444 22.54 12.11 14.12
CA PHE A 444 22.36 10.81 13.43
C PHE A 444 23.62 10.41 12.64
N ALA A 445 24.24 11.40 11.98
CA ALA A 445 25.58 11.41 11.40
C ALA A 445 26.03 12.87 11.23
N SER A 446 27.31 13.16 11.47
CA SER A 446 27.85 14.52 11.27
C SER A 446 27.84 14.96 9.81
N LYS A 447 27.68 16.27 9.59
CA LYS A 447 27.74 16.87 8.24
C LYS A 447 29.05 16.56 7.53
N GLU A 448 30.17 16.61 8.26
CA GLU A 448 31.49 16.29 7.72
C GLU A 448 31.58 14.84 7.23
N ALA A 449 31.02 13.89 7.99
CA ALA A 449 31.01 12.48 7.60
C ALA A 449 30.11 12.25 6.38
N VAL A 450 28.92 12.85 6.36
CA VAL A 450 27.98 12.76 5.23
C VAL A 450 28.56 13.42 3.97
N GLU A 451 29.25 14.56 4.09
CA GLU A 451 29.93 15.23 2.98
C GLU A 451 31.10 14.43 2.42
N TYR A 452 31.85 13.78 3.30
CA TYR A 452 32.99 12.96 2.91
C TYR A 452 32.56 11.68 2.19
N TRP A 453 31.63 10.91 2.80
CA TRP A 453 31.20 9.61 2.30
C TRP A 453 30.10 9.70 1.23
N LYS A 454 29.25 10.72 1.30
CA LYS A 454 28.12 10.94 0.38
C LYS A 454 27.13 9.78 0.36
N ASP A 455 27.07 9.06 -0.75
CA ASP A 455 26.26 7.87 -1.01
C ASP A 455 27.15 6.62 -1.13
N VAL A 456 26.54 5.44 -1.07
CA VAL A 456 27.26 4.17 -1.21
C VAL A 456 27.63 3.93 -2.67
N ASP A 457 28.93 3.85 -2.98
CA ASP A 457 29.40 3.62 -4.35
C ASP A 457 28.98 2.24 -4.91
N LEU A 458 29.05 1.19 -4.08
CA LEU A 458 28.66 -0.17 -4.45
C LEU A 458 27.92 -0.86 -3.29
N TYR A 459 26.66 -1.19 -3.52
CA TYR A 459 25.84 -1.98 -2.62
C TYR A 459 25.69 -3.41 -3.16
N ILE A 460 25.86 -4.41 -2.29
CA ILE A 460 25.72 -5.84 -2.63
C ILE A 460 24.64 -6.42 -1.73
N GLY A 461 23.57 -6.92 -2.32
CA GLY A 461 22.42 -7.44 -1.57
C GLY A 461 21.45 -8.20 -2.47
N GLY A 462 20.65 -9.08 -1.89
CA GLY A 462 19.80 -9.98 -2.68
C GLY A 462 18.62 -9.25 -3.34
N SER A 463 18.12 -9.81 -4.45
CA SER A 463 17.00 -9.23 -5.22
C SER A 463 15.67 -9.25 -4.47
N GLU A 464 15.55 -10.07 -3.42
CA GLU A 464 14.38 -10.12 -2.53
C GLU A 464 14.04 -8.78 -1.88
N HIS A 465 15.01 -7.86 -1.77
CA HIS A 465 14.81 -6.54 -1.16
C HIS A 465 14.36 -5.44 -2.14
N ALA A 466 14.09 -5.78 -3.41
CA ALA A 466 13.78 -4.82 -4.47
C ALA A 466 12.63 -3.86 -4.14
N THR A 467 11.51 -4.36 -3.61
CA THR A 467 10.30 -3.56 -3.31
C THR A 467 10.11 -3.26 -1.83
N GLY A 468 10.99 -3.78 -0.97
CA GLY A 468 11.03 -3.50 0.46
C GLY A 468 12.17 -2.55 0.81
N HIS A 469 13.22 -3.06 1.46
CA HIS A 469 14.37 -2.28 1.94
C HIS A 469 14.96 -1.32 0.88
N LEU A 470 15.15 -1.75 -0.37
CA LEU A 470 15.71 -0.87 -1.41
C LEU A 470 14.78 0.28 -1.80
N LEU A 471 13.46 0.11 -1.67
CA LEU A 471 12.49 1.18 -1.93
C LEU A 471 12.42 2.15 -0.74
N TYR A 472 12.33 1.62 0.49
CA TYR A 472 12.25 2.43 1.71
C TYR A 472 13.52 3.24 1.96
N SER A 473 14.70 2.67 1.66
CA SER A 473 15.99 3.37 1.75
C SER A 473 16.04 4.59 0.84
N ARG A 474 15.54 4.46 -0.40
CA ARG A 474 15.48 5.57 -1.34
C ARG A 474 14.51 6.65 -0.87
N PHE A 475 13.37 6.26 -0.32
CA PHE A 475 12.41 7.20 0.26
C PHE A 475 13.01 7.99 1.43
N TRP A 476 13.59 7.31 2.42
CA TRP A 476 14.20 7.98 3.58
C TRP A 476 15.37 8.88 3.18
N ASN A 477 16.18 8.44 2.20
CA ASN A 477 17.25 9.27 1.64
C ASN A 477 16.72 10.58 1.04
N LYS A 478 15.68 10.50 0.20
CA LYS A 478 15.06 11.69 -0.42
C LYS A 478 14.44 12.61 0.61
N PHE A 479 13.75 12.05 1.60
CA PHE A 479 13.20 12.82 2.71
C PHE A 479 14.29 13.56 3.50
N LEU A 480 15.36 12.87 3.90
CA LEU A 480 16.48 13.50 4.61
C LEU A 480 17.19 14.56 3.76
N LYS A 481 17.22 14.37 2.43
CA LYS A 481 17.75 15.37 1.49
C LYS A 481 16.88 16.61 1.45
N ASP A 482 15.56 16.44 1.40
CA ASP A 482 14.61 17.56 1.36
C ASP A 482 14.76 18.48 2.57
N LEU A 483 15.04 17.90 3.75
CA LEU A 483 15.33 18.62 4.99
C LEU A 483 16.79 19.11 5.09
N GLY A 484 17.64 18.80 4.11
CA GLY A 484 19.03 19.27 4.04
C GLY A 484 20.01 18.50 4.94
N HIS A 485 19.64 17.30 5.43
CA HIS A 485 20.53 16.45 6.21
C HIS A 485 21.54 15.67 5.35
N VAL A 486 21.20 15.41 4.08
CA VAL A 486 22.05 14.67 3.14
C VAL A 486 22.04 15.33 1.76
N GLN A 487 23.06 15.07 0.95
CA GLN A 487 23.26 15.77 -0.33
C GLN A 487 22.80 14.96 -1.54
N GLU A 488 23.01 13.65 -1.51
CA GLU A 488 22.81 12.78 -2.67
C GLU A 488 21.34 12.39 -2.85
N GLU A 489 20.89 12.34 -4.10
CA GLU A 489 19.49 12.05 -4.45
C GLU A 489 19.10 10.59 -4.22
N GLU A 490 20.07 9.68 -4.31
CA GLU A 490 19.91 8.24 -4.20
C GLU A 490 20.98 7.68 -3.25
N PRO A 491 20.65 6.72 -2.38
CA PRO A 491 21.58 6.25 -1.36
C PRO A 491 22.64 5.28 -1.88
N PHE A 492 22.38 4.60 -3.00
CA PHE A 492 23.25 3.55 -3.55
C PHE A 492 23.49 3.81 -5.05
N LYS A 493 24.71 4.24 -5.42
CA LYS A 493 25.07 4.51 -6.82
C LYS A 493 24.94 3.27 -7.70
N LYS A 494 25.55 2.17 -7.24
CA LYS A 494 25.56 0.88 -7.92
C LYS A 494 25.02 -0.22 -7.03
N LEU A 495 24.20 -1.10 -7.60
CA LEU A 495 23.71 -2.31 -6.94
C LEU A 495 24.18 -3.55 -7.70
N ILE A 496 24.67 -4.55 -6.98
CA ILE A 496 24.90 -5.89 -7.52
C ILE A 496 24.10 -6.88 -6.68
N ASN A 497 23.20 -7.63 -7.32
CA ASN A 497 22.52 -8.74 -6.66
C ASN A 497 23.35 -10.01 -6.78
N GLN A 498 23.76 -10.56 -5.64
CA GLN A 498 24.38 -11.89 -5.60
C GLN A 498 23.36 -12.97 -5.95
N GLY A 499 23.83 -14.04 -6.59
CA GLY A 499 23.04 -15.26 -6.75
C GLY A 499 22.78 -15.92 -5.40
N MET A 500 21.62 -16.57 -5.25
CA MET A 500 21.31 -17.34 -4.06
C MET A 500 22.18 -18.59 -4.01
N ILE A 501 22.88 -18.81 -2.89
CA ILE A 501 23.56 -20.08 -2.62
C ILE A 501 22.48 -21.10 -2.27
N GLN A 502 22.24 -22.06 -3.16
CA GLN A 502 21.28 -23.14 -2.93
C GLN A 502 21.98 -24.30 -2.21
N GLY A 503 21.43 -24.71 -1.07
CA GLY A 503 21.87 -25.89 -0.31
C GLY A 503 20.73 -26.87 -0.12
N ARG A 504 21.00 -28.17 -0.29
CA ARG A 504 20.03 -29.23 -0.01
C ARG A 504 20.16 -29.65 1.46
N SER A 505 19.06 -29.77 2.18
CA SER A 505 19.03 -30.47 3.46
C SER A 505 18.59 -31.91 3.20
N ASN A 506 19.42 -32.89 3.59
CA ASN A 506 19.09 -34.29 3.42
C ASN A 506 18.49 -34.85 4.72
N PHE A 507 17.53 -35.76 4.56
CA PHE A 507 16.93 -36.49 5.66
C PHE A 507 17.36 -37.96 5.64
N VAL A 508 17.40 -38.53 6.84
CA VAL A 508 17.30 -39.97 7.08
C VAL A 508 16.14 -40.25 8.01
N TYR A 509 15.56 -41.45 7.92
CA TYR A 509 14.37 -41.79 8.68
C TYR A 509 14.73 -42.78 9.79
N ARG A 510 14.67 -42.33 11.04
CA ARG A 510 14.89 -43.20 12.21
C ARG A 510 13.64 -44.01 12.49
N VAL A 511 13.77 -45.33 12.56
CA VAL A 511 12.68 -46.22 12.96
C VAL A 511 12.33 -45.97 14.42
N VAL A 512 11.05 -45.91 14.72
CA VAL A 512 10.47 -45.62 16.03
C VAL A 512 9.72 -46.86 16.52
N ASP A 513 9.91 -47.22 17.79
CA ASP A 513 9.20 -48.34 18.40
C ASP A 513 7.71 -48.02 18.64
N GLU A 514 6.95 -49.02 19.08
CA GLU A 514 5.51 -48.89 19.36
C GLU A 514 5.21 -47.82 20.41
N ALA A 515 6.13 -47.61 21.36
CA ALA A 515 6.06 -46.59 22.40
C ALA A 515 6.50 -45.19 21.94
N GLY A 516 6.85 -45.01 20.67
CA GLY A 516 7.25 -43.71 20.12
C GLY A 516 8.72 -43.33 20.38
N ARG A 517 9.56 -44.27 20.84
CA ARG A 517 10.99 -44.03 21.08
C ARG A 517 11.81 -44.34 19.84
N GLY A 518 12.74 -43.46 19.49
CA GLY A 518 13.65 -43.67 18.36
C GLY A 518 14.63 -44.81 18.61
N THR A 519 14.82 -45.67 17.61
CA THR A 519 15.80 -46.77 17.62
C THR A 519 17.14 -46.34 16.97
N ASN A 520 18.14 -47.22 16.99
CA ASN A 520 19.41 -47.01 16.27
C ASN A 520 19.35 -47.41 14.78
N THR A 521 18.16 -47.74 14.27
CA THR A 521 17.99 -48.13 12.87
C THR A 521 17.54 -46.92 12.05
N LEU A 522 18.26 -46.66 10.96
CA LEU A 522 17.96 -45.61 9.99
C LEU A 522 17.58 -46.26 8.65
N VAL A 523 16.61 -45.69 7.94
CA VAL A 523 16.17 -46.17 6.63
C VAL A 523 16.11 -45.03 5.62
N SER A 524 16.34 -45.37 4.35
CA SER A 524 16.22 -44.47 3.19
C SER A 524 14.76 -44.04 2.97
N GLN A 525 14.55 -42.93 2.27
CA GLN A 525 13.22 -42.39 1.97
C GLN A 525 12.25 -43.43 1.38
N GLY A 526 12.73 -44.24 0.44
CA GLY A 526 11.91 -45.26 -0.23
C GLY A 526 11.34 -46.32 0.70
N LEU A 527 12.02 -46.60 1.82
CA LEU A 527 11.62 -47.60 2.82
C LEU A 527 10.79 -47.00 3.95
N ARG A 528 10.65 -45.68 4.01
CA ARG A 528 9.96 -44.98 5.12
C ARG A 528 8.55 -45.52 5.36
N LYS A 529 7.84 -45.90 4.30
CA LYS A 529 6.45 -46.39 4.37
C LYS A 529 6.32 -47.72 5.11
N ASP A 530 7.40 -48.50 5.18
CA ASP A 530 7.41 -49.83 5.80
C ASP A 530 7.64 -49.75 7.33
N TYR A 531 7.91 -48.56 7.86
CA TYR A 531 8.26 -48.35 9.27
C TYR A 531 7.56 -47.12 9.85
N LYS A 532 7.27 -47.16 11.15
CA LYS A 532 6.97 -45.93 11.91
C LYS A 532 8.28 -45.17 12.08
N THR A 533 8.36 -43.95 11.53
CA THR A 533 9.64 -43.22 11.41
C THR A 533 9.56 -41.78 11.91
N SER A 534 10.70 -41.25 12.37
CA SER A 534 10.93 -39.83 12.60
C SER A 534 12.05 -39.33 11.67
N ALA A 535 11.85 -38.17 11.05
CA ALA A 535 12.82 -37.59 10.13
C ALA A 535 13.96 -36.92 10.91
N LEU A 536 15.20 -37.11 10.46
CA LEU A 536 16.40 -36.51 11.04
C LEU A 536 17.20 -35.81 9.94
N HIS A 537 17.61 -34.57 10.19
CA HIS A 537 18.58 -33.88 9.36
C HIS A 537 19.96 -34.54 9.48
N VAL A 538 20.66 -34.63 8.37
CA VAL A 538 22.01 -35.20 8.30
C VAL A 538 22.90 -34.44 7.33
N ASP A 539 24.21 -34.62 7.49
CA ASP A 539 25.21 -34.08 6.58
C ASP A 539 24.96 -34.61 5.15
N VAL A 540 25.03 -33.73 4.16
CA VAL A 540 24.81 -34.09 2.75
C VAL A 540 25.85 -35.08 2.24
N ASN A 541 27.02 -35.18 2.88
CA ASN A 541 28.08 -36.11 2.48
C ASN A 541 27.79 -37.57 2.85
N ILE A 542 26.82 -37.85 3.73
CA ILE A 542 26.49 -39.21 4.19
C ILE A 542 25.24 -39.80 3.52
N VAL A 543 24.59 -39.05 2.62
CA VAL A 543 23.38 -39.49 1.92
C VAL A 543 23.32 -38.89 0.53
N GLU A 544 23.06 -39.70 -0.50
CA GLU A 544 22.76 -39.20 -1.84
C GLU A 544 21.25 -39.32 -2.09
N ASN A 545 20.59 -38.22 -2.42
CA ASN A 545 19.15 -38.21 -2.72
C ASN A 545 18.26 -38.88 -1.64
N GLU A 546 18.60 -38.74 -0.35
CA GLU A 546 17.89 -39.38 0.78
C GLU A 546 17.98 -40.94 0.78
N ILE A 547 18.99 -41.48 0.10
CA ILE A 547 19.34 -42.89 0.05
C ILE A 547 20.62 -43.15 0.88
N LEU A 548 20.51 -44.06 1.84
CA LEU A 548 21.62 -44.61 2.63
C LEU A 548 22.19 -45.86 1.98
N ASN A 549 23.50 -46.11 2.18
CA ASN A 549 24.23 -47.30 1.73
C ASN A 549 24.11 -47.55 0.22
N ILE A 550 24.77 -46.69 -0.55
CA ILE A 550 24.75 -46.72 -2.03
C ILE A 550 25.78 -47.73 -2.57
N ASP A 551 26.64 -48.24 -1.70
CA ASP A 551 27.65 -49.29 -1.96
C ASP A 551 27.22 -50.66 -1.40
#